data_AF-A0A227KQS3-F1
#
_entry.id   AF-A0A227KQS3-F1
#
_cell.length_a   1.000
_cell.length_b   1.000
_cell.length_c   1.000
_cell.angle_alpha   90.00
_cell.angle_beta   90.00
_cell.angle_gamma   90.00
#
_symmetry.space_group_name_H-M   'P 1'
#
loop_
_entity.id
_entity.type
_entity.pdbx_description
1 polymer ?
#
loop_
_entity_poly.entity_id
_entity_poly.type
_entity_poly.pdbx_seq_one_letter_code
_entity_poly.pdbx_strand_id
1 'polypeptide(L)'
;MNKINQTIARKPIIELVNRQAVTSSFEVARYFGKRHDHVIRDIDNLISKVPDFAKPNFGVCYRINELQNGKPQKYYNMTKDGFTLLAMGFSGEKALKFKISYINAFKEKERQIAQIKTSALAEYMQQVKELAEEKALGSLAGKHLRIWRDKKTMLESKLEIKRSEIEPLLPFFEN
;
A
#
# COMPACT_ATOMS: atom_id res chain seq x y z
N MET A 1 -16.49 -2.16 -44.49
CA MET A 1 -15.97 -1.53 -43.25
C MET A 1 -17.13 -1.55 -42.26
N ASN A 2 -17.17 -2.36 -41.20
CA ASN A 2 -16.27 -2.34 -40.05
C ASN A 2 -16.19 -3.76 -39.44
N LYS A 3 -14.97 -4.23 -39.23
CA LYS A 3 -14.65 -5.54 -38.62
C LYS A 3 -14.88 -5.46 -37.10
N ILE A 4 -14.78 -6.61 -36.44
CA ILE A 4 -14.47 -6.83 -35.00
C ILE A 4 -15.52 -6.45 -33.94
N ASN A 5 -16.67 -7.14 -33.96
CA ASN A 5 -17.35 -7.55 -32.72
C ASN A 5 -17.07 -9.03 -32.43
N GLN A 6 -15.78 -9.40 -32.43
CA GLN A 6 -15.37 -10.66 -31.82
C GLN A 6 -15.49 -10.49 -30.31
N THR A 7 -16.34 -11.32 -29.71
CA THR A 7 -16.57 -11.52 -28.29
C THR A 7 -15.28 -11.97 -27.59
N ILE A 8 -14.30 -11.08 -27.44
CA ILE A 8 -13.16 -11.31 -26.55
C ILE A 8 -13.72 -11.22 -25.13
N ALA A 9 -13.55 -12.28 -24.36
CA ALA A 9 -13.89 -12.30 -22.94
C ALA A 9 -13.05 -11.24 -22.20
N ARG A 10 -13.58 -10.01 -22.13
CA ARG A 10 -12.87 -8.85 -21.59
C ARG A 10 -12.73 -9.02 -20.07
N LYS A 11 -11.50 -8.98 -19.57
CA LYS A 11 -11.21 -9.07 -18.14
C LYS A 11 -11.96 -7.95 -17.38
N PRO A 12 -12.62 -8.25 -16.24
CA PRO A 12 -13.26 -7.22 -15.42
C PRO A 12 -12.23 -6.18 -14.97
N ILE A 13 -12.61 -4.90 -15.07
CA ILE A 13 -11.78 -3.79 -14.61
C ILE A 13 -11.96 -3.65 -13.10
N ILE A 14 -10.85 -3.75 -12.38
CA ILE A 14 -10.78 -3.62 -10.92
C ILE A 14 -9.93 -2.39 -10.60
N GLU A 15 -10.54 -1.45 -9.90
CA GLU A 15 -9.95 -0.20 -9.46
C GLU A 15 -9.60 -0.27 -7.98
N LEU A 16 -8.65 0.57 -7.55
CA LEU A 16 -8.31 0.71 -6.14
C LEU A 16 -8.94 2.00 -5.61
N VAL A 17 -9.95 1.87 -4.76
CA VAL A 17 -10.62 3.01 -4.12
C VAL A 17 -10.48 2.84 -2.61
N ASN A 18 -9.96 3.85 -1.91
CA ASN A 18 -9.72 3.80 -0.47
C ASN A 18 -8.96 2.53 -0.01
N ARG A 19 -7.94 2.13 -0.78
CA ARG A 19 -7.13 0.91 -0.54
C ARG A 19 -7.91 -0.41 -0.64
N GLN A 20 -9.11 -0.39 -1.21
CA GLN A 20 -9.93 -1.55 -1.46
C GLN A 20 -10.07 -1.78 -2.97
N ALA A 21 -9.90 -3.03 -3.41
CA ALA A 21 -10.20 -3.41 -4.77
C ALA A 21 -11.73 -3.36 -5.00
N VAL A 22 -12.18 -2.62 -6.02
CA VAL A 22 -13.59 -2.46 -6.35
C VAL A 22 -13.82 -2.59 -7.86
N THR A 23 -15.04 -2.95 -8.25
CA THR A 23 -15.49 -2.85 -9.65
C THR A 23 -16.72 -1.94 -9.73
N SER A 24 -16.98 -1.38 -10.91
CA SER A 24 -18.18 -0.57 -11.11
C SER A 24 -19.34 -1.40 -11.64
N SER A 25 -20.56 -1.03 -11.26
CA SER A 25 -21.80 -1.57 -11.84
C SER A 25 -21.89 -1.41 -13.37
N PHE A 26 -21.18 -0.44 -13.96
CA PHE A 26 -21.07 -0.30 -15.42
C PHE A 26 -20.30 -1.46 -16.05
N GLU A 27 -19.19 -1.88 -15.44
CA GLU A 27 -18.40 -3.02 -15.92
C GLU A 27 -19.19 -4.32 -15.82
N VAL A 28 -19.94 -4.49 -14.73
CA VAL A 28 -20.87 -5.61 -14.56
C VAL A 28 -21.92 -5.59 -15.67
N ALA A 29 -22.62 -4.48 -15.88
CA ALA A 29 -23.63 -4.35 -16.91
C ALA A 29 -23.08 -4.69 -18.31
N ARG A 30 -21.90 -4.13 -18.64
CA ARG A 30 -21.21 -4.38 -19.92
C ARG A 30 -20.86 -5.85 -20.11
N TYR A 31 -20.28 -6.50 -19.11
CA TYR A 31 -19.83 -7.89 -19.24
C TYR A 31 -21.02 -8.85 -19.41
N PHE A 32 -22.07 -8.67 -18.60
CA PHE A 32 -23.25 -9.53 -18.65
C PHE A 32 -24.20 -9.19 -19.81
N GLY A 33 -23.91 -8.13 -20.58
CA GLY A 33 -24.82 -7.63 -21.62
C GLY A 33 -26.18 -7.21 -21.07
N LYS A 34 -26.20 -6.71 -19.82
CA LYS A 34 -27.42 -6.24 -19.14
C LYS A 34 -27.52 -4.72 -19.24
N ARG A 35 -28.75 -4.21 -19.24
CA ARG A 35 -28.95 -2.77 -19.07
C ARG A 35 -28.48 -2.35 -17.67
N HIS A 36 -27.81 -1.20 -17.60
CA HIS A 36 -27.20 -0.72 -16.35
C HIS A 36 -28.26 -0.43 -15.26
N ASP A 37 -29.41 0.12 -15.64
CA ASP A 37 -30.53 0.37 -14.72
C ASP A 37 -31.07 -0.92 -14.07
N HIS A 38 -31.11 -2.04 -14.80
CA HIS A 38 -31.46 -3.34 -14.22
C HIS A 38 -30.45 -3.77 -13.17
N VAL A 39 -29.15 -3.56 -13.42
CA VAL A 39 -28.09 -3.87 -12.44
C VAL A 39 -28.23 -2.99 -11.19
N ILE A 40 -28.52 -1.70 -11.35
CA ILE A 40 -28.78 -0.79 -10.21
C ILE A 40 -29.98 -1.28 -9.39
N ARG A 41 -31.08 -1.64 -10.05
CA ARG A 41 -32.27 -2.19 -9.39
C ARG A 41 -31.95 -3.47 -8.62
N ASP A 42 -31.19 -4.38 -9.20
CA ASP A 42 -30.80 -5.64 -8.54
C ASP A 42 -29.94 -5.37 -7.30
N ILE A 43 -29.02 -4.39 -7.36
CA ILE A 43 -28.22 -3.95 -6.20
C ILE A 43 -29.11 -3.32 -5.12
N ASP A 44 -30.00 -2.40 -5.48
CA ASP A 44 -30.92 -1.75 -4.53
C ASP A 44 -31.81 -2.78 -3.81
N ASN A 45 -32.25 -3.82 -4.54
CA ASN A 45 -32.98 -4.95 -3.97
C ASN A 45 -32.13 -5.77 -2.98
N LEU A 46 -30.86 -6.01 -3.29
CA LEU A 46 -29.94 -6.73 -2.38
C LEU A 46 -29.68 -5.93 -1.11
N ILE A 47 -29.45 -4.63 -1.24
CA ILE A 47 -29.29 -3.71 -0.10
C ILE A 47 -30.52 -3.73 0.81
N SER A 48 -31.71 -3.79 0.21
CA SER A 48 -32.97 -3.83 0.97
C SER A 48 -33.18 -5.17 1.69
N LYS A 49 -32.74 -6.29 1.10
CA LYS A 49 -32.93 -7.65 1.66
C LYS A 49 -31.92 -8.01 2.75
N VAL A 50 -30.66 -7.61 2.59
CA VAL A 50 -29.57 -7.97 3.51
C VAL A 50 -28.71 -6.74 3.84
N PRO A 51 -29.29 -5.69 4.47
CA PRO A 51 -28.66 -4.39 4.61
C PRO A 51 -27.31 -4.42 5.33
N ASP A 52 -27.19 -5.21 6.39
CA ASP A 52 -25.98 -5.27 7.22
C ASP A 52 -24.76 -5.79 6.44
N PHE A 53 -25.00 -6.74 5.54
CA PHE A 53 -23.96 -7.28 4.67
C PHE A 53 -23.79 -6.46 3.38
N ALA A 54 -24.87 -5.96 2.78
CA ALA A 54 -24.82 -5.31 1.48
C ALA A 54 -24.32 -3.87 1.56
N LYS A 55 -24.73 -3.06 2.54
CA LYS A 55 -24.35 -1.63 2.62
C LYS A 55 -22.82 -1.41 2.62
N PRO A 56 -22.00 -2.16 3.37
CA PRO A 56 -20.54 -2.00 3.32
C PRO A 56 -19.92 -2.39 1.97
N ASN A 57 -20.62 -3.20 1.19
CA ASN A 57 -20.12 -3.81 -0.03
C ASN A 57 -20.55 -3.09 -1.32
N PHE A 58 -21.47 -2.11 -1.23
CA PHE A 58 -21.96 -1.31 -2.34
C PHE A 58 -21.86 0.19 -2.03
N GLY A 59 -20.78 0.83 -2.49
CA GLY A 59 -20.59 2.27 -2.40
C GLY A 59 -21.35 3.00 -3.50
N VAL A 60 -22.31 3.86 -3.13
CA VAL A 60 -23.03 4.72 -4.07
C VAL A 60 -22.07 5.77 -4.65
N CYS A 61 -22.11 5.96 -5.96
CA CYS A 61 -21.33 6.94 -6.68
C CYS A 61 -22.19 7.64 -7.74
N TYR A 62 -21.74 8.80 -8.22
CA TYR A 62 -22.41 9.56 -9.27
C TYR A 62 -21.41 9.99 -10.33
N ARG A 63 -21.80 9.91 -11.60
CA ARG A 63 -21.03 10.43 -12.73
C ARG A 63 -21.91 11.33 -13.58
N ILE A 64 -21.37 12.44 -14.08
CA ILE A 64 -22.08 13.30 -15.02
C ILE A 64 -22.25 12.54 -16.35
N ASN A 65 -23.49 12.42 -16.81
CA ASN A 65 -23.78 11.83 -18.10
C ASN A 65 -24.06 12.94 -19.13
N GLU A 66 -23.06 13.23 -19.96
CA GLU A 66 -23.16 14.24 -21.02
C GLU A 66 -24.22 13.90 -22.07
N LEU A 67 -24.50 12.61 -22.30
CA LEU A 67 -25.53 12.14 -23.21
C LEU A 67 -26.96 12.32 -22.65
N GLN A 68 -27.10 12.61 -21.35
CA GLN A 68 -28.37 12.93 -20.69
C GLN A 68 -28.38 14.36 -20.15
N ASN A 69 -27.99 15.33 -20.98
CA ASN A 69 -28.02 16.76 -20.64
C ASN A 69 -27.22 17.10 -19.37
N GLY A 70 -26.13 16.37 -19.10
CA GLY A 70 -25.29 16.58 -17.93
C GLY A 70 -25.91 16.11 -16.60
N LYS A 71 -26.99 15.32 -16.62
CA LYS A 71 -27.60 14.81 -15.39
C LYS A 71 -26.67 13.80 -14.68
N PRO A 72 -26.62 13.81 -13.34
CA PRO A 72 -25.86 12.82 -12.57
C PRO A 72 -26.52 11.44 -12.71
N GLN A 73 -25.73 10.47 -13.14
CA GLN A 73 -26.11 9.07 -13.23
C GLN A 73 -25.56 8.32 -12.01
N LYS A 74 -26.47 7.74 -11.22
CA LYS A 74 -26.15 6.86 -10.08
C LYS A 74 -25.47 5.59 -10.59
N TYR A 75 -24.39 5.18 -9.95
CA TYR A 75 -23.77 3.88 -10.11
C TYR A 75 -23.21 3.37 -8.79
N TYR A 76 -22.86 2.10 -8.73
CA TYR A 76 -22.20 1.50 -7.57
C TYR A 76 -20.76 1.11 -7.86
N ASN A 77 -19.86 1.41 -6.93
CA ASN A 77 -18.61 0.69 -6.76
C ASN A 77 -18.85 -0.44 -5.77
N MET A 78 -18.45 -1.66 -6.12
CA MET A 78 -18.69 -2.84 -5.33
C MET A 78 -17.40 -3.60 -5.04
N THR A 79 -17.32 -4.12 -3.83
CA THR A 79 -16.22 -4.95 -3.36
C THR A 79 -16.29 -6.33 -4.01
N LYS A 80 -15.33 -7.19 -3.67
CA LYS A 80 -15.36 -8.62 -4.02
C LYS A 80 -16.65 -9.29 -3.56
N ASP A 81 -17.06 -9.02 -2.32
CA ASP A 81 -18.19 -9.67 -1.68
C ASP A 81 -19.52 -9.11 -2.20
N GLY A 82 -19.60 -7.81 -2.43
CA GLY A 82 -20.78 -7.18 -3.06
C GLY A 82 -21.02 -7.71 -4.46
N PHE A 83 -19.96 -7.81 -5.26
CA PHE A 83 -20.06 -8.45 -6.56
C PHE A 83 -20.47 -9.92 -6.46
N THR A 84 -19.89 -10.68 -5.54
CA THR A 84 -20.20 -12.11 -5.39
C THR A 84 -21.69 -12.29 -5.09
N LEU A 85 -22.23 -11.47 -4.18
CA LEU A 85 -23.65 -11.44 -3.85
C LEU A 85 -24.51 -11.11 -5.08
N LEU A 86 -24.13 -10.10 -5.85
CA LEU A 86 -24.84 -9.72 -7.09
C LEU A 86 -24.80 -10.83 -8.14
N ALA A 87 -23.62 -11.42 -8.36
CA ALA A 87 -23.40 -12.43 -9.38
C ALA A 87 -24.08 -13.77 -9.08
N MET A 88 -24.40 -14.07 -7.82
CA MET A 88 -25.21 -15.24 -7.45
C MET A 88 -26.61 -15.19 -8.09
N GLY A 89 -27.17 -14.00 -8.30
CA GLY A 89 -28.43 -13.82 -9.04
C GLY A 89 -28.30 -13.98 -10.56
N PHE A 90 -27.07 -14.04 -11.09
CA PHE A 90 -26.82 -14.19 -12.53
C PHE A 90 -26.51 -15.66 -12.88
N SER A 91 -27.29 -16.21 -13.81
CA SER A 91 -27.17 -17.57 -14.33
C SER A 91 -26.70 -17.58 -15.80
N GLY A 92 -26.23 -18.75 -16.26
CA GLY A 92 -25.77 -18.98 -17.64
C GLY A 92 -24.25 -19.12 -17.80
N GLU A 93 -23.81 -19.64 -18.95
CA GLU A 93 -22.40 -19.96 -19.21
C GLU A 93 -21.49 -18.72 -19.17
N LYS A 94 -21.97 -17.59 -19.72
CA LYS A 94 -21.27 -16.29 -19.65
C LYS A 94 -21.10 -15.81 -18.21
N ALA A 95 -22.10 -16.05 -17.36
CA ALA A 95 -22.02 -15.68 -15.96
C ALA A 95 -20.95 -16.48 -15.21
N LEU A 96 -20.83 -17.78 -15.50
CA LEU A 96 -19.81 -18.63 -14.89
C LEU A 96 -18.39 -18.18 -15.29
N LYS A 97 -18.16 -17.93 -16.60
CA LYS A 97 -16.89 -17.40 -17.11
C LYS A 97 -16.53 -16.05 -16.47
N PHE A 98 -17.52 -15.20 -16.21
CA PHE A 98 -17.28 -13.95 -15.50
C PHE A 98 -16.85 -14.17 -14.06
N LYS A 99 -17.59 -15.02 -13.32
CA LYS A 99 -17.31 -15.31 -11.91
C LYS A 99 -15.86 -15.75 -11.74
N ILE A 100 -15.38 -16.65 -12.60
CA ILE A 100 -13.98 -17.10 -12.62
C ILE A 100 -13.01 -15.95 -12.92
N SER A 101 -13.28 -15.18 -13.98
CA SER A 101 -12.43 -14.04 -14.40
C SER A 101 -12.33 -12.98 -13.31
N TYR A 102 -13.44 -12.74 -12.62
CA TYR A 102 -13.55 -11.77 -11.54
C TYR A 102 -12.80 -12.21 -10.29
N ILE A 103 -12.96 -13.47 -9.88
CA ILE A 103 -12.18 -14.06 -8.77
C ILE A 103 -10.68 -13.90 -9.04
N ASN A 104 -10.24 -14.19 -10.26
CA ASN A 104 -8.82 -14.09 -10.63
C ASN A 104 -8.33 -12.63 -10.65
N ALA A 105 -9.13 -11.69 -11.15
CA ALA A 105 -8.78 -10.27 -11.16
C ALA A 105 -8.66 -9.69 -9.74
N PHE A 106 -9.54 -10.11 -8.82
CA PHE A 106 -9.47 -9.71 -7.42
C PHE A 106 -8.25 -10.28 -6.70
N LYS A 107 -7.99 -11.59 -6.86
CA LYS A 107 -6.79 -12.22 -6.29
C LYS A 107 -5.51 -11.52 -6.75
N GLU A 108 -5.45 -11.14 -8.01
CA GLU A 108 -4.31 -10.40 -8.55
C GLU A 108 -4.12 -9.04 -7.89
N LYS A 109 -5.20 -8.27 -7.72
CA LYS A 109 -5.14 -6.97 -7.03
C LYS A 109 -4.83 -7.11 -5.54
N GLU A 110 -5.40 -8.10 -4.86
CA GLU A 110 -5.09 -8.43 -3.47
C GLU A 110 -3.60 -8.75 -3.30
N ARG A 111 -3.01 -9.54 -4.22
CA ARG A 111 -1.56 -9.83 -4.23
C ARG A 111 -0.71 -8.58 -4.42
N GLN A 112 -1.07 -7.71 -5.37
CA GLN A 112 -0.35 -6.45 -5.59
C GLN A 112 -0.35 -5.57 -4.34
N ILE A 113 -1.50 -5.44 -3.68
CA ILE A 113 -1.63 -4.68 -2.42
C ILE A 113 -0.78 -5.32 -1.31
N ALA A 114 -0.81 -6.64 -1.18
CA ALA A 114 -0.01 -7.36 -0.19
C ALA A 114 1.48 -7.15 -0.42
N GLN A 115 1.95 -7.24 -1.66
CA GLN A 115 3.35 -7.04 -2.00
C GLN A 115 3.84 -5.63 -1.66
N ILE A 116 3.05 -4.60 -1.97
CA ILE A 116 3.35 -3.20 -1.61
C ILE A 116 3.43 -3.02 -0.10
N LYS A 117 2.52 -3.65 0.67
CA LYS A 117 2.56 -3.60 2.14
C LYS A 117 3.81 -4.26 2.70
N THR A 118 4.18 -5.42 2.16
CA THR A 118 5.37 -6.15 2.61
C THR A 118 6.65 -5.38 2.30
N SER A 119 6.77 -4.77 1.12
CA SER A 119 7.95 -3.96 0.78
C SER A 119 8.06 -2.70 1.64
N ALA A 120 6.96 -1.96 1.82
CA ALA A 120 6.94 -0.76 2.67
C ALA A 120 7.25 -1.08 4.14
N LEU A 121 6.76 -2.22 4.65
CA LEU A 121 7.08 -2.67 6.00
C LEU A 121 8.56 -3.05 6.12
N ALA A 122 9.13 -3.71 5.12
CA ALA A 122 10.54 -4.06 5.10
C ALA A 122 11.44 -2.81 5.09
N GLU A 123 11.12 -1.82 4.26
CA GLU A 123 11.82 -0.52 4.22
C GLU A 123 11.74 0.19 5.57
N TYR A 124 10.57 0.25 6.19
CA TYR A 124 10.40 0.82 7.53
C TYR A 124 11.24 0.10 8.59
N MET A 125 11.22 -1.24 8.60
CA MET A 125 12.01 -2.03 9.55
C MET A 125 13.52 -1.82 9.38
N GLN A 126 13.99 -1.64 8.14
CA GLN A 126 15.39 -1.34 7.86
C GLN A 126 15.80 0.02 8.44
N GLN A 127 14.98 1.05 8.25
CA GLN A 127 15.23 2.38 8.82
C GLN A 127 15.23 2.38 10.36
N VAL A 128 14.32 1.63 10.99
CA VAL A 128 14.30 1.48 12.45
C VAL A 128 15.58 0.83 12.97
N LYS A 129 16.11 -0.18 12.25
CA LYS A 129 17.37 -0.84 12.60
C LYS A 129 18.56 0.10 12.48
N GLU A 130 18.67 0.82 11.37
CA GLU A 130 19.73 1.79 11.12
C GLU A 130 19.74 2.88 12.19
N LEU A 131 18.57 3.42 12.55
CA LEU A 131 18.44 4.39 13.64
C LEU A 131 18.90 3.83 14.99
N ALA A 132 18.60 2.56 15.29
CA ALA A 132 19.04 1.93 16.52
C ALA A 132 20.57 1.75 16.56
N GLU A 133 21.19 1.39 15.44
CA GLU A 133 22.65 1.26 15.29
C GLU A 133 23.35 2.61 15.46
N GLU A 134 22.86 3.66 14.80
CA GLU A 134 23.40 5.02 14.92
C GLU A 134 23.31 5.55 16.36
N LYS A 135 22.17 5.33 17.04
CA LYS A 135 22.03 5.69 18.46
C LYS A 135 23.00 4.93 19.35
N ALA A 136 23.23 3.66 19.08
CA ALA A 136 24.18 2.85 19.82
C ALA A 136 25.62 3.35 19.60
N LEU A 137 25.99 3.70 18.36
CA LEU A 137 27.28 4.28 18.02
C LEU A 137 27.53 5.59 18.77
N GLY A 138 26.56 6.52 18.75
CA GLY A 138 26.66 7.79 19.47
C GLY A 138 26.83 7.60 20.98
N SER A 139 26.13 6.64 21.58
CA SER A 139 26.28 6.28 22.99
C SER A 139 27.69 5.73 23.30
N LEU A 140 28.21 4.85 22.44
CA LEU A 140 29.53 4.26 22.58
C LEU A 140 30.64 5.31 22.43
N ALA A 141 30.50 6.23 21.47
CA ALA A 141 31.40 7.35 21.25
C ALA A 141 31.41 8.30 22.47
N GLY A 142 30.25 8.63 23.03
CA GLY A 142 30.14 9.41 24.26
C GLY A 142 30.84 8.75 25.46
N LYS A 143 30.71 7.43 25.62
CA LYS A 143 31.43 6.67 26.65
C LYS A 143 32.94 6.71 26.44
N HIS A 144 33.41 6.51 25.20
CA HIS A 144 34.84 6.57 24.88
C HIS A 144 35.42 7.96 25.11
N LEU A 145 34.70 9.03 24.75
CA LEU A 145 35.11 10.41 25.01
C LEU A 145 35.24 10.68 26.52
N ARG A 146 34.32 10.16 27.35
CA ARG A 146 34.41 10.25 28.81
C ARG A 146 35.65 9.52 29.34
N ILE A 147 35.89 8.28 28.90
CA ILE A 147 37.07 7.49 29.30
C ILE A 147 38.37 8.18 28.86
N TRP A 148 38.41 8.73 27.65
CA TRP A 148 39.56 9.46 27.12
C TRP A 148 39.85 10.73 27.93
N ARG A 149 38.82 11.50 28.29
CA ARG A 149 38.98 12.71 29.12
C ARG A 149 39.74 12.40 30.40
N ASP A 150 39.38 11.32 31.09
CA ASP A 150 40.00 10.96 32.37
C ASP A 150 41.40 10.35 32.18
N LYS A 151 41.62 9.57 31.10
CA LYS A 151 42.95 9.01 30.77
C LYS A 151 43.95 10.07 30.29
N LYS A 152 43.49 11.07 29.53
CA LYS A 152 44.32 12.11 28.93
C LYS A 152 45.14 12.83 30.00
N THR A 153 44.49 13.30 31.05
CA THR A 153 45.16 14.00 32.15
C THR A 153 46.24 13.14 32.80
N MET A 154 45.96 11.85 33.04
CA MET A 154 46.94 10.92 33.59
C MET A 154 48.15 10.71 32.66
N LEU A 155 47.92 10.61 31.36
CA LEU A 155 48.98 10.42 30.37
C LEU A 155 49.83 11.69 30.22
N GLU A 156 49.20 12.87 30.19
CA GLU A 156 49.89 14.16 30.15
C GLU A 156 50.76 14.35 31.40
N SER A 157 50.25 14.03 32.60
CA SER A 157 51.06 14.09 33.82
C SER A 157 52.23 13.10 33.79
N LYS A 158 52.03 11.87 33.30
CA LYS A 158 53.14 10.89 33.15
C LYS A 158 54.19 11.37 32.14
N LEU A 159 53.76 11.99 31.04
CA LEU A 159 54.65 12.57 30.03
C LEU A 159 55.42 13.76 30.59
N GLU A 160 54.78 14.61 31.40
CA GLU A 160 55.42 15.76 32.02
C GLU A 160 56.50 15.35 33.03
N ILE A 161 56.21 14.35 33.87
CA ILE A 161 57.19 13.77 34.79
C ILE A 161 58.39 13.21 34.00
N LYS A 162 58.12 12.43 32.94
CA LYS A 162 59.19 11.87 32.10
C LYS A 162 59.96 12.95 31.35
N ARG A 163 59.30 14.01 30.89
CA ARG A 163 59.93 15.18 30.26
C ARG A 163 60.88 15.85 31.25
N SER A 164 60.43 16.14 32.47
CA SER A 164 61.25 16.74 33.53
C SER A 164 62.45 15.86 33.95
N GLU A 165 62.32 14.54 33.91
CA GLU A 165 63.46 13.61 34.13
C GLU A 165 64.50 13.67 32.99
N ILE A 166 64.05 13.90 31.75
CA ILE A 166 64.90 13.92 30.55
C ILE A 166 65.47 15.31 30.27
N GLU A 167 64.79 16.37 30.69
CA GLU A 167 65.14 17.78 30.45
C GLU A 167 66.57 18.16 30.89
N PRO A 168 67.11 17.67 32.03
CA PRO A 168 68.52 17.87 32.40
C PRO A 168 69.52 17.10 31.53
N LEU A 169 69.06 16.09 30.79
CA LEU A 169 69.87 15.24 29.90
C LEU A 169 69.79 15.69 28.44
N LEU A 170 68.91 16.64 28.11
CA LEU A 170 68.84 17.21 26.78
C LEU A 170 69.97 18.24 26.64
N PRO A 171 70.83 18.15 25.62
CA PRO A 171 71.79 19.21 25.35
C PRO A 171 70.99 20.50 25.13
N PHE A 172 71.29 21.53 25.92
CA PHE A 172 70.70 22.85 25.80
C PHE A 172 70.84 23.31 24.34
N PHE A 173 69.77 23.21 23.55
CA PHE A 173 69.64 24.02 22.34
C PHE A 173 69.07 25.37 22.79
N GLU A 174 69.86 26.11 23.56
CA GLU A 174 69.70 27.56 23.64
C GLU A 174 70.55 28.20 22.54
N ASN A 175 69.93 29.11 21.80
CA ASN A 175 70.67 30.14 21.06
C ASN A 175 71.38 31.06 22.05
#